data_AF-A0A093DHM8-F1
#
_entry.id   AF-A0A093DHM8-F1
#
_cell.length_a   1.000
_cell.length_b   1.000
_cell.length_c   1.000
_cell.angle_alpha   90.00
_cell.angle_beta   90.00
_cell.angle_gamma   90.00
#
_symmetry.space_group_name_H-M   'P 1'
#
loop_
_entity.id
_entity.type
_entity.pdbx_description
1 polymer ?
#
loop_
_entity_poly.entity_id
_entity_poly.type
_entity_poly.pdbx_seq_one_letter_code
_entity_poly.pdbx_strand_id
1 'polypeptide(L)'
;RSTHNEMEKNRRAHLRLCLEKLKGLVGLGPAAGRHTTLSLLTKAKLHIKKLEDYDRRAAHQIEQLQREQRHLQRQLEKLGVERTRMDSTSSTISSERSDSDREDLEVDVESMDELPADLDWSSSSPSDWEERRSPRSVCSDEGYSSS
;
A
#
# COMPACT_ATOMS: atom_id res chain seq x y z
N ARG A 1 50.80 -23.49 -15.85
CA ARG A 1 50.16 -22.33 -16.54
C ARG A 1 48.79 -22.69 -17.12
N SER A 2 48.65 -23.79 -17.88
CA SER A 2 47.35 -24.21 -18.44
C SER A 2 46.26 -24.49 -17.37
N THR A 3 46.60 -25.25 -16.32
CA THR A 3 45.71 -25.55 -15.18
C THR A 3 45.17 -24.29 -14.49
N HIS A 4 46.04 -23.32 -14.21
CA HIS A 4 45.67 -22.03 -13.63
C HIS A 4 44.66 -21.27 -14.51
N ASN A 5 44.89 -21.22 -15.83
CA ASN A 5 43.97 -20.55 -16.75
C ASN A 5 42.61 -21.23 -16.79
N GLU A 6 42.58 -22.56 -16.71
CA GLU A 6 41.33 -23.32 -16.71
C GLU A 6 40.52 -23.10 -15.42
N MET A 7 41.20 -23.09 -14.27
CA MET A 7 40.56 -22.73 -13.00
C MET A 7 39.97 -21.31 -13.04
N GLU A 8 40.70 -20.33 -13.59
CA GLU A 8 40.20 -18.96 -13.68
C GLU A 8 39.02 -18.81 -14.65
N LYS A 9 39.01 -19.55 -15.77
CA LYS A 9 37.85 -19.59 -16.67
C LYS A 9 36.62 -20.14 -15.96
N ASN A 10 36.76 -21.26 -15.25
CA ASN A 10 35.68 -21.88 -14.51
C ASN A 10 35.13 -20.93 -13.43
N ARG A 11 36.03 -20.30 -12.66
CA ARG A 11 35.68 -19.28 -11.67
C ARG A 11 34.88 -18.12 -12.27
N ARG A 12 35.30 -17.61 -13.44
CA ARG A 12 34.57 -16.54 -14.15
C ARG A 12 33.21 -16.99 -14.66
N ALA A 13 33.10 -18.21 -15.17
CA ALA A 13 31.82 -18.77 -15.60
C ALA A 13 30.83 -18.87 -14.42
N HIS A 14 31.31 -19.37 -13.27
CA HIS A 14 30.51 -19.43 -12.05
C HIS A 14 30.06 -18.04 -11.58
N LEU A 15 30.96 -17.06 -11.57
CA LEU A 15 30.61 -15.68 -11.21
C LEU A 15 29.50 -15.11 -12.11
N ARG A 16 29.58 -15.31 -13.43
CA ARG A 16 28.53 -14.86 -14.35
C ARG A 16 27.18 -15.48 -13.99
N LEU A 17 27.14 -16.79 -13.72
CA LEU A 17 25.92 -17.47 -13.30
C LEU A 17 25.31 -16.86 -12.02
N CYS A 18 26.15 -16.57 -11.01
CA CYS A 18 25.67 -15.91 -9.79
C CYS A 18 25.10 -14.52 -10.06
N LEU A 19 25.72 -13.73 -10.93
CA LEU A 19 25.24 -12.39 -11.29
C LEU A 19 23.93 -12.45 -12.08
N GLU A 20 23.75 -13.41 -12.98
CA GLU A 20 22.47 -13.60 -13.69
C GLU A 20 21.34 -13.98 -12.73
N LYS A 21 21.58 -14.90 -11.78
CA LYS A 21 20.60 -15.21 -10.72
C LYS A 21 20.23 -13.97 -9.91
N LEU A 22 21.22 -13.16 -9.54
CA LEU A 22 20.98 -11.93 -8.79
C LEU A 22 20.13 -10.92 -9.57
N LYS A 23 20.34 -10.77 -10.89
CA LYS A 23 19.50 -9.89 -11.73
C LYS A 23 18.03 -10.29 -11.68
N GLY A 24 17.75 -11.60 -11.72
CA GLY A 24 16.39 -12.14 -11.63
C GLY A 24 15.70 -11.77 -10.32
N LEU A 25 16.43 -11.82 -9.19
CA LEU A 25 15.88 -11.50 -7.86
C LEU A 25 15.64 -10.00 -7.67
N VAL A 26 16.49 -9.14 -8.21
CA VAL A 26 16.40 -7.68 -8.02
C VAL A 26 15.29 -7.04 -8.87
N GLY A 27 14.67 -7.78 -9.79
CA GLY A 27 13.61 -7.26 -10.67
C GLY A 27 14.13 -6.22 -11.66
N LEU A 28 15.36 -6.39 -12.14
CA LEU A 28 15.91 -5.55 -13.21
C LEU A 28 15.23 -5.98 -14.51
N GLY A 29 14.15 -5.28 -14.88
CA GLY A 29 13.35 -5.58 -16.08
C GLY A 29 14.18 -5.71 -17.36
N PRO A 30 13.58 -6.16 -18.48
CA PRO A 30 14.27 -6.59 -19.69
C PRO A 30 15.08 -5.51 -20.45
N ALA A 31 15.16 -4.27 -19.95
CA ALA A 31 16.15 -3.27 -20.36
C ALA A 31 17.61 -3.64 -20.00
N ALA A 32 17.88 -4.90 -19.63
CA ALA A 32 19.09 -5.45 -19.05
C ALA A 32 20.31 -5.53 -20.00
N GLY A 33 20.32 -4.78 -21.10
CA GLY A 33 21.45 -4.75 -22.03
C GLY A 33 22.72 -4.09 -21.47
N ARG A 34 22.63 -3.30 -20.38
CA ARG A 34 23.75 -2.45 -19.89
C ARG A 34 23.78 -2.29 -18.37
N HIS A 35 23.73 -3.38 -17.60
CA HIS A 35 24.03 -3.32 -16.17
C HIS A 35 25.45 -3.81 -15.88
N THR A 36 26.29 -2.91 -15.35
CA THR A 36 27.61 -3.28 -14.82
C THR A 36 27.45 -4.05 -13.52
N THR A 37 28.43 -4.87 -13.15
CA THR A 37 28.45 -5.61 -11.86
C THR A 37 28.25 -4.66 -10.68
N LEU A 38 28.87 -3.47 -10.70
CA LEU A 38 28.71 -2.48 -9.64
C LEU A 38 27.25 -2.00 -9.53
N SER A 39 26.63 -1.62 -10.66
CA SER A 39 25.24 -1.16 -10.66
C SER A 39 24.26 -2.21 -10.15
N LEU A 40 24.50 -3.49 -10.47
CA LEU A 40 23.71 -4.61 -9.96
C LEU A 40 23.83 -4.75 -8.45
N LEU A 41 25.05 -4.74 -7.91
CA LEU A 41 25.29 -4.87 -6.47
C LEU A 41 24.69 -3.69 -5.67
N THR A 42 24.83 -2.47 -6.18
CA THR A 42 24.21 -1.28 -5.56
C THR A 42 22.69 -1.39 -5.54
N LYS A 43 22.07 -1.81 -6.64
CA LYS A 43 20.62 -2.01 -6.70
C LYS A 43 20.15 -3.16 -5.82
N ALA A 44 20.90 -4.25 -5.74
CA ALA A 44 20.60 -5.38 -4.83
C ALA A 44 20.59 -4.92 -3.37
N LYS A 45 21.60 -4.15 -2.94
CA LYS A 45 21.66 -3.58 -1.60
C LYS A 45 20.47 -2.66 -1.31
N LEU A 46 20.07 -1.84 -2.28
CA LEU A 46 18.89 -0.98 -2.15
C LEU A 46 17.60 -1.80 -2.10
N HIS A 47 17.50 -2.86 -2.90
CA HIS A 47 16.32 -3.72 -2.94
C HIS A 47 16.07 -4.42 -1.60
N ILE A 48 17.12 -4.95 -0.96
CA ILE A 48 17.05 -5.52 0.39
C ILE A 48 16.47 -4.49 1.37
N LYS A 49 17.03 -3.28 1.42
CA LYS A 49 16.53 -2.21 2.30
C LYS A 49 15.06 -1.89 2.05
N LYS A 50 14.65 -1.82 0.78
CA LYS A 50 13.25 -1.55 0.42
C LYS A 50 12.33 -2.66 0.92
N LEU A 51 12.70 -3.92 0.76
CA LEU A 51 11.93 -5.06 1.26
C LEU A 51 11.81 -5.00 2.79
N GLU A 52 12.91 -4.76 3.50
CA GLU A 52 12.90 -4.59 4.96
C GLU A 52 11.96 -3.45 5.40
N ASP A 53 11.95 -2.32 4.67
CA ASP A 53 11.05 -1.21 4.95
C ASP A 53 9.58 -1.56 4.68
N TYR A 54 9.30 -2.32 3.62
CA TYR A 54 7.95 -2.81 3.32
C TYR A 54 7.45 -3.76 4.39
N ASP A 55 8.26 -4.73 4.80
CA ASP A 55 7.91 -5.68 5.86
C ASP A 55 7.62 -4.94 7.17
N ARG A 56 8.44 -3.96 7.54
CA ARG A 56 8.18 -3.12 8.71
C ARG A 56 6.84 -2.39 8.59
N ARG A 57 6.55 -1.72 7.47
CA ARG A 57 5.28 -1.01 7.26
C ARG A 57 4.08 -1.95 7.28
N ALA A 58 4.18 -3.10 6.62
CA ALA A 58 3.13 -4.11 6.60
C ALA A 58 2.82 -4.64 8.00
N ALA A 59 3.85 -4.90 8.81
CA ALA A 59 3.67 -5.32 10.20
C ALA A 59 2.93 -4.25 11.03
N HIS A 60 3.28 -2.96 10.87
CA HIS A 60 2.57 -1.87 11.53
C HIS A 60 1.11 -1.79 11.07
N GLN A 61 0.84 -1.94 9.77
CA GLN A 61 -0.51 -1.91 9.24
C GLN A 61 -1.37 -3.04 9.80
N ILE A 62 -0.82 -4.26 9.86
CA ILE A 62 -1.49 -5.42 10.47
C ILE A 62 -1.84 -5.10 11.93
N GLU A 63 -0.91 -4.53 12.69
CA GLU A 63 -1.14 -4.19 14.09
C GLU A 63 -2.26 -3.16 14.27
N GLN A 64 -2.31 -2.13 13.41
CA GLN A 64 -3.38 -1.12 13.43
C GLN A 64 -4.74 -1.76 13.12
N LEU A 65 -4.83 -2.53 12.03
CA LEU A 65 -6.06 -3.21 11.65
C LEU A 65 -6.55 -4.18 12.75
N GLN A 66 -5.63 -4.86 13.43
CA GLN A 66 -5.98 -5.71 14.58
C GLN A 66 -6.51 -4.90 15.77
N ARG A 67 -5.98 -3.69 16.02
CA ARG A 67 -6.53 -2.79 17.06
C ARG A 67 -7.94 -2.33 16.70
N GLU A 68 -8.15 -1.95 15.44
CA GLU A 68 -9.46 -1.53 14.93
C GLU A 68 -10.48 -2.67 15.00
N GLN A 69 -10.10 -3.88 14.57
CA GLN A 69 -10.95 -5.06 14.67
C GLN A 69 -11.39 -5.31 16.12
N ARG A 70 -10.46 -5.27 17.09
CA ARG A 70 -10.79 -5.42 18.51
C ARG A 70 -11.67 -4.29 19.02
N HIS A 71 -11.48 -3.06 18.55
CA HIS A 71 -12.32 -1.92 18.93
C HIS A 71 -13.76 -2.12 18.43
N LEU A 72 -13.93 -2.43 17.15
CA LEU A 72 -15.22 -2.67 16.53
C LEU A 72 -15.95 -3.86 17.16
N GLN A 73 -15.24 -4.95 17.46
CA GLN A 73 -15.82 -6.11 18.17
C GLN A 73 -16.41 -5.73 19.53
N ARG A 74 -15.71 -4.90 20.31
CA ARG A 74 -16.25 -4.40 21.61
C ARG A 74 -17.44 -3.47 21.42
N GLN A 75 -17.48 -2.69 20.34
CA GLN A 75 -18.65 -1.84 20.05
C GLN A 75 -19.87 -2.70 19.68
N LEU A 76 -19.67 -3.73 18.86
CA LEU A 76 -20.72 -4.69 18.53
C LEU A 76 -21.22 -5.44 19.75
N GLU A 77 -20.34 -5.87 20.66
CA GLU A 77 -20.74 -6.51 21.92
C GLU A 77 -21.63 -5.60 22.76
N LYS A 78 -21.27 -4.31 22.90
CA LYS A 78 -22.08 -3.33 23.63
C LYS A 78 -23.47 -3.15 23.00
N LEU A 79 -23.54 -2.98 21.69
CA LEU A 79 -24.81 -2.81 20.98
C LEU A 79 -25.66 -4.08 21.00
N GLY A 80 -25.03 -5.26 20.94
CA GLY A 80 -25.70 -6.56 21.10
C GLY A 80 -26.29 -6.72 22.50
N VAL A 81 -25.53 -6.36 23.55
CA VAL A 81 -25.99 -6.40 24.94
C VAL A 81 -27.09 -5.37 25.22
N GLU A 82 -27.05 -4.18 24.62
CA GLU A 82 -28.15 -3.21 24.71
C GLU A 82 -29.42 -3.73 24.04
N ARG A 83 -29.30 -4.38 22.87
CA ARG A 83 -30.44 -4.96 22.16
C ARG A 83 -31.11 -6.09 22.94
N THR A 84 -30.32 -6.99 23.57
CA THR A 84 -30.81 -8.11 24.42
C THR A 84 -31.32 -7.67 25.81
N ARG A 85 -31.07 -6.42 26.22
CA ARG A 85 -31.68 -5.86 27.44
C ARG A 85 -32.99 -5.15 27.16
N MET A 86 -33.11 -4.53 25.99
CA MET A 86 -34.28 -3.73 25.61
C MET A 86 -35.47 -4.58 25.14
N ASP A 87 -35.21 -5.74 24.54
CA ASP A 87 -36.22 -6.76 24.20
C ASP A 87 -36.75 -7.55 25.41
N SER A 88 -36.03 -7.53 26.55
CA SER A 88 -36.40 -8.31 27.76
C SER A 88 -37.05 -7.49 28.90
N THR A 89 -37.23 -6.17 28.73
CA THR A 89 -37.84 -5.30 29.77
C THR A 89 -39.10 -4.54 29.31
N SER A 90 -39.56 -4.76 28.08
CA SER A 90 -40.74 -4.08 27.51
C SER A 90 -41.83 -5.04 27.00
N SER A 91 -42.05 -6.16 27.69
CA SER A 91 -43.15 -7.08 27.38
C SER A 91 -43.99 -7.39 28.61
N THR A 92 -44.46 -6.34 29.28
CA THR A 92 -45.67 -6.38 30.09
C THR A 92 -46.53 -5.18 29.72
N ILE A 93 -47.06 -5.16 28.49
CA ILE A 93 -48.46 -4.86 28.17
C ILE A 93 -48.65 -4.86 26.64
N SER A 94 -49.64 -5.62 26.17
CA SER A 94 -50.46 -5.34 24.98
C SER A 94 -49.81 -5.25 23.59
N SER A 95 -49.98 -6.29 22.77
CA SER A 95 -50.50 -6.11 21.40
C SER A 95 -50.95 -7.46 20.83
N GLU A 96 -52.21 -7.77 21.09
CA GLU A 96 -52.99 -8.71 20.31
C GLU A 96 -53.21 -8.13 18.90
N ARG A 97 -52.86 -8.93 17.88
CA ARG A 97 -53.09 -8.73 16.43
C ARG A 97 -52.10 -7.79 15.71
N SER A 98 -51.28 -8.37 14.84
CA SER A 98 -50.89 -7.73 13.58
C SER A 98 -50.57 -8.82 12.57
N ASP A 99 -51.58 -9.17 11.77
CA ASP A 99 -51.43 -9.95 10.55
C ASP A 99 -51.00 -8.94 9.48
N SER A 100 -49.78 -9.07 8.95
CA SER A 100 -49.26 -8.18 7.91
C SER A 100 -48.74 -9.05 6.79
N ASP A 101 -49.59 -9.23 5.79
CA ASP A 101 -49.29 -9.82 4.50
C ASP A 101 -48.03 -9.20 3.91
N ARG A 102 -47.08 -10.05 3.55
CA ARG A 102 -45.81 -9.67 2.95
C ARG A 102 -45.93 -10.01 1.47
N GLU A 103 -46.24 -9.01 0.66
CA GLU A 103 -46.23 -9.14 -0.80
C GLU A 103 -44.79 -9.30 -1.29
N ASP A 104 -44.53 -10.38 -2.05
CA ASP A 104 -43.26 -10.66 -2.68
C ASP A 104 -43.00 -9.64 -3.82
N LEU A 105 -42.02 -8.76 -3.61
CA LEU A 105 -41.50 -7.88 -4.68
C LEU A 105 -40.55 -8.71 -5.56
N GLU A 106 -41.07 -9.24 -6.66
CA GLU A 106 -40.25 -9.79 -7.74
C GLU A 106 -39.38 -8.68 -8.34
N VAL A 107 -38.06 -8.83 -8.22
CA VAL A 107 -37.08 -7.89 -8.77
C VAL A 107 -36.75 -8.35 -10.18
N ASP A 108 -37.21 -7.60 -11.19
CA ASP A 108 -36.86 -7.84 -12.59
C ASP A 108 -35.41 -7.41 -12.84
N VAL A 109 -34.58 -8.32 -13.34
CA VAL A 109 -33.18 -8.06 -13.69
C VAL A 109 -33.12 -7.94 -15.20
N GLU A 110 -33.30 -6.71 -15.71
CA GLU A 110 -33.17 -6.45 -17.14
C GLU A 110 -31.69 -6.55 -17.56
N SER A 111 -31.45 -7.40 -18.57
CA SER A 111 -30.15 -7.71 -19.17
C SER A 111 -29.50 -6.46 -19.76
N MET A 112 -28.35 -6.05 -19.21
CA MET A 112 -27.50 -5.04 -19.85
C MET A 112 -26.61 -5.72 -20.90
N ASP A 113 -27.18 -5.96 -22.08
CA ASP A 113 -26.42 -6.32 -23.27
C ASP A 113 -25.64 -5.10 -23.79
N GLU A 114 -24.33 -5.16 -23.56
CA GLU A 114 -23.26 -4.91 -24.52
C GLU A 114 -23.41 -3.71 -25.47
N LEU A 115 -22.62 -2.64 -25.24
CA LEU A 115 -21.91 -1.89 -26.29
C LEU A 115 -20.75 -1.04 -25.71
N PRO A 116 -19.74 -0.69 -26.54
CA PRO A 116 -18.33 -0.72 -26.16
C PRO A 116 -17.74 0.61 -25.69
N ALA A 117 -16.66 0.42 -24.93
CA ALA A 117 -15.64 1.37 -24.47
C ALA A 117 -15.52 2.67 -25.27
N ASP A 118 -15.90 3.78 -24.63
CA ASP A 118 -15.31 5.11 -24.78
C ASP A 118 -15.62 5.92 -23.52
N LEU A 119 -14.94 5.60 -22.41
CA LEU A 119 -14.91 6.48 -21.23
C LEU A 119 -13.49 7.02 -21.03
N ASP A 120 -13.24 8.16 -21.68
CA ASP A 120 -12.20 9.12 -21.34
C ASP A 120 -12.48 9.65 -19.92
N TRP A 121 -11.92 8.99 -18.91
CA TRP A 121 -11.80 9.57 -17.57
C TRP A 121 -10.56 10.46 -17.54
N SER A 122 -10.70 11.65 -18.10
CA SER A 122 -9.73 12.72 -18.01
C SER A 122 -9.37 13.02 -16.55
N SER A 123 -8.09 12.84 -16.25
CA SER A 123 -7.42 13.19 -15.01
C SER A 123 -7.61 14.68 -14.70
N SER A 124 -8.55 15.00 -13.81
CA SER A 124 -8.66 16.33 -13.20
C SER A 124 -8.07 16.29 -11.79
N SER A 125 -6.86 16.83 -11.66
CA SER A 125 -6.22 17.13 -10.38
C SER A 125 -6.86 18.37 -9.74
N PRO A 126 -7.10 18.40 -8.41
CA PRO A 126 -7.32 19.65 -7.71
C PRO A 126 -6.04 20.10 -6.97
N SER A 127 -5.33 21.07 -7.56
CA SER A 127 -4.63 22.16 -6.87
C SER A 127 -5.70 23.16 -6.35
N ASP A 128 -5.62 23.91 -5.25
CA ASP A 128 -4.55 24.53 -4.45
C ASP A 128 -5.23 25.01 -3.13
N TRP A 129 -4.53 25.03 -2.00
CA TRP A 129 -4.94 25.88 -0.86
C TRP A 129 -3.71 26.51 -0.21
N GLU A 130 -3.65 27.84 -0.28
CA GLU A 130 -2.66 28.73 0.33
C GLU A 130 -2.58 28.54 1.86
N GLU A 131 -1.37 28.63 2.42
CA GLU A 131 -1.18 29.43 3.64
C GLU A 131 0.07 30.31 3.54
N ARG A 132 -0.22 31.61 3.63
CA ARG A 132 0.72 32.73 3.74
C ARG A 132 1.34 32.75 5.13
N ARG A 133 2.67 32.88 5.22
CA ARG A 133 3.40 33.95 5.95
C ARG A 133 4.84 33.54 6.21
N SER A 134 5.79 34.36 5.76
CA SER A 134 6.86 34.89 6.63
C SER A 134 7.49 36.12 5.97
N PRO A 135 7.56 37.27 6.67
CA PRO A 135 8.18 38.47 6.12
C PRO A 135 9.69 38.47 6.35
N ARG A 136 10.39 38.87 5.28
CA ARG A 136 11.60 39.71 5.21
C ARG A 136 12.38 39.92 6.52
N SER A 137 13.67 39.58 6.48
CA SER A 137 14.69 40.28 7.27
C SER A 137 15.89 40.60 6.38
N VAL A 138 16.18 41.89 6.27
CA VAL A 138 17.34 42.49 5.62
C VAL A 138 18.07 43.30 6.69
N CYS A 139 19.30 42.94 7.00
CA CYS A 139 20.33 43.77 7.65
C CYS A 139 21.67 43.20 7.14
N SER A 140 22.25 43.76 6.08
CA SER A 140 23.23 44.86 6.09
C SER A 140 24.68 44.40 6.21
N ASP A 141 25.49 45.15 5.47
CA ASP A 141 26.84 44.99 4.95
C ASP A 141 27.92 45.50 5.92
N GLU A 142 29.17 45.32 5.50
CA GLU A 142 30.43 45.97 5.89
C GLU A 142 31.37 45.24 6.87
N GLY A 143 32.63 45.14 6.45
CA GLY A 143 33.76 44.90 7.36
C GLY A 143 35.01 44.29 6.74
N TYR A 144 35.69 45.05 5.88
CA TYR A 144 37.06 44.79 5.41
C TYR A 144 38.06 44.86 6.59
N SER A 145 38.99 43.91 6.73
CA SER A 145 40.37 44.20 7.19
C SER A 145 41.31 43.02 7.00
N SER A 146 42.43 43.33 6.34
CA SER A 146 43.64 42.53 6.29
C SER A 146 44.46 42.70 7.57
N SER A 147 45.07 41.61 8.03
CA SER A 147 46.42 41.55 8.62
C SER A 147 46.90 40.11 8.59
#